data_AF-A0A3C1IDC7-F1
#
_entry.id   AF-A0A3C1IDC7-F1
#
_cell.length_a   1.000
_cell.length_b   1.000
_cell.length_c   1.000
_cell.angle_alpha   90.00
_cell.angle_beta   90.00
_cell.angle_gamma   90.00
#
_symmetry.space_group_name_H-M   'P 1'
#
loop_
_entity.id
_entity.type
_entity.pdbx_description
1 polymer ?
#
loop_
_entity_poly.entity_id
_entity_poly.type
_entity_poly.pdbx_seq_one_letter_code
_entity_poly.pdbx_strand_id
1 'polypeptide(L)'
;WADRFFRNIEMDDAETPNIESVTREINAGMWTVGYTGQSPERIKLHMENQHTFDRTTLQAVGGPADGDYYGMPWPCWGTADMKHPGTPNLYDMSKRVSEGGLTFRARFGVERNGDNMLAEGVYSKGSEIQDGYPEFTMQMLMDLGWDGDLTDQERAAIDAVAGPKTNWKTDLSGGIQRVAIKHECAPFGNAKARSVVWTFPDPVPLHREPLYTNRRDLVADYPTYEDRKFYRLPTMYASIQKQDFSKEYPMILTSGRLVEYEGGGDETRSNPWLAELQQDMFVEINTRDANNLGLRDGAQVWVEGAEGAKVKVMAMVTERVGEGVAFMPFHFGGHMEGKDLRGNYPEGADPFVLGESSNTAQTYGYDSVTQMQETKATLCKIFAA
;
A
#
# COMPACT_ATOMS: atom_id res chain seq x y z
N TRP A 1 -15.72 28.85 -1.61
CA TRP A 1 -14.73 27.89 -1.11
C TRP A 1 -14.23 27.02 -2.27
N ALA A 2 -15.15 26.50 -3.10
CA ALA A 2 -14.84 25.77 -4.32
C ALA A 2 -13.90 26.57 -5.25
N ASP A 3 -14.22 27.83 -5.56
CA ASP A 3 -13.37 28.67 -6.44
C ASP A 3 -11.93 28.81 -5.94
N ARG A 4 -11.73 28.88 -4.63
CA ARG A 4 -10.38 28.96 -4.03
C ARG A 4 -9.66 27.61 -4.07
N PHE A 5 -10.40 26.52 -3.91
CA PHE A 5 -9.86 25.16 -3.90
C PHE A 5 -9.45 24.72 -5.32
N PHE A 6 -10.24 25.08 -6.34
CA PHE A 6 -10.01 24.69 -7.73
C PHE A 6 -9.35 25.78 -8.59
N ARG A 7 -8.88 26.88 -8.00
CA ARG A 7 -8.32 28.04 -8.74
C ARG A 7 -7.14 27.72 -9.68
N ASN A 8 -6.45 26.61 -9.43
CA ASN A 8 -5.30 26.16 -10.23
C ASN A 8 -5.69 25.07 -11.24
N ILE A 9 -6.95 24.64 -11.26
CA ILE A 9 -7.45 23.58 -12.13
C ILE A 9 -8.16 24.23 -13.30
N GLU A 10 -7.50 24.25 -14.45
CA GLU A 10 -8.14 24.63 -15.71
C GLU A 10 -9.23 23.62 -16.07
N MET A 11 -10.21 24.05 -16.87
CA MET A 11 -11.31 23.23 -17.34
C MET A 11 -11.25 23.16 -18.86
N ASP A 12 -11.28 21.95 -19.42
CA ASP A 12 -11.29 21.75 -20.88
C ASP A 12 -12.68 22.09 -21.47
N ASP A 13 -13.73 21.87 -20.68
CA ASP A 13 -15.12 22.23 -20.96
C ASP A 13 -15.90 22.52 -19.66
N ALA A 14 -17.23 22.58 -19.70
CA ALA A 14 -18.04 22.92 -18.53
C ALA A 14 -17.97 21.88 -17.39
N GLU A 15 -17.60 20.63 -17.68
CA GLU A 15 -17.69 19.50 -16.74
C GLU A 15 -16.36 18.75 -16.59
N THR A 16 -15.39 18.97 -17.48
CA THR A 16 -14.13 18.20 -17.54
C THR A 16 -12.94 19.01 -17.03
N PRO A 17 -12.36 18.66 -15.86
CA PRO A 17 -11.11 19.24 -15.39
C PRO A 17 -9.93 18.87 -16.29
N ASN A 18 -9.08 19.85 -16.60
CA ASN A 18 -7.88 19.65 -17.38
C ASN A 18 -6.88 18.76 -16.61
N ILE A 19 -6.52 17.62 -17.20
CA ILE A 19 -5.69 16.61 -16.55
C ILE A 19 -4.27 17.09 -16.22
N GLU A 20 -3.73 18.03 -17.00
CA GLU A 20 -2.38 18.54 -16.80
C GLU A 20 -2.31 19.51 -15.62
N SER A 21 -3.34 20.33 -15.45
CA SER A 21 -3.52 21.18 -14.28
C SER A 21 -3.72 20.34 -13.02
N VAL A 22 -4.54 19.28 -13.10
CA VAL A 22 -4.72 18.32 -12.00
C VAL A 22 -3.39 17.66 -11.61
N THR A 23 -2.60 17.22 -12.59
CA THR A 23 -1.29 16.60 -12.33
C THR A 23 -0.33 17.56 -11.65
N ARG A 24 -0.31 18.84 -12.05
CA ARG A 24 0.50 19.88 -11.39
C ARG A 24 0.06 20.15 -9.96
N GLU A 25 -1.24 20.20 -9.70
CA GLU A 25 -1.77 20.38 -8.35
C GLU A 25 -1.40 19.18 -7.45
N ILE A 26 -1.46 17.95 -7.96
CA ILE A 26 -0.99 16.76 -7.26
C ILE A 26 0.50 16.91 -6.90
N ASN A 27 1.35 17.28 -7.85
CA ASN A 27 2.78 17.47 -7.60
C ASN A 27 3.04 18.57 -6.56
N ALA A 28 2.31 19.68 -6.60
CA ALA A 28 2.40 20.74 -5.60
C ALA A 28 2.00 20.25 -4.21
N GLY A 29 0.95 19.42 -4.10
CA GLY A 29 0.52 18.80 -2.85
C GLY A 29 1.48 17.73 -2.30
N MET A 30 2.25 17.08 -3.17
CA MET A 30 3.17 15.99 -2.82
C MET A 30 4.61 16.47 -2.53
N TRP A 31 4.82 17.78 -2.40
CA TRP A 31 6.13 18.37 -2.15
C TRP A 31 6.85 17.80 -0.92
N THR A 32 6.10 17.60 0.16
CA THR A 32 6.62 17.12 1.45
C THR A 32 7.11 15.67 1.44
N VAL A 33 6.78 14.93 0.37
CA VAL A 33 7.24 13.55 0.17
C VAL A 33 8.26 13.43 -0.96
N GLY A 34 8.44 14.43 -1.83
CA GLY A 34 9.41 14.36 -2.93
C GLY A 34 8.88 13.62 -4.17
N TYR A 35 7.59 13.73 -4.44
CA TYR A 35 6.95 13.25 -5.67
C TYR A 35 6.52 14.45 -6.52
N THR A 36 7.51 15.18 -7.05
CA THR A 36 7.30 16.53 -7.58
C THR A 36 7.85 16.73 -8.99
N GLY A 37 8.85 15.93 -9.39
CA GLY A 37 9.48 16.05 -10.69
C GLY A 37 8.66 15.50 -11.87
N GLN A 38 7.49 14.89 -11.65
CA GLN A 38 6.66 14.27 -12.69
C GLN A 38 5.69 15.26 -13.36
N SER A 39 6.20 16.25 -14.09
CA SER A 39 5.29 17.13 -14.85
C SER A 39 4.59 16.37 -15.98
N PRO A 40 3.42 16.85 -16.44
CA PRO A 40 2.75 16.29 -17.62
C PRO A 40 3.65 16.18 -18.84
N GLU A 41 4.55 17.14 -19.07
CA GLU A 41 5.51 17.12 -20.17
C GLU A 41 6.47 15.94 -20.03
N ARG A 42 7.01 15.70 -18.83
CA ARG A 42 7.92 14.58 -18.61
C ARG A 42 7.19 13.23 -18.71
N ILE A 43 5.97 13.13 -18.20
CA ILE A 43 5.17 11.90 -18.35
C ILE A 43 4.89 11.62 -19.83
N LYS A 44 4.47 12.63 -20.60
CA LYS A 44 4.27 12.49 -22.06
C LYS A 44 5.57 12.11 -22.78
N LEU A 45 6.69 12.72 -22.41
CA LEU A 45 8.00 12.37 -22.96
C LEU A 45 8.32 10.88 -22.75
N HIS A 46 8.06 10.33 -21.56
CA HIS A 46 8.25 8.90 -21.30
C HIS A 46 7.30 8.04 -22.14
N MET A 47 6.04 8.45 -22.26
CA MET A 47 5.04 7.76 -23.07
C MET A 47 5.41 7.71 -24.56
N GLU A 48 5.88 8.82 -25.12
CA GLU A 48 6.34 8.91 -26.51
C GLU A 48 7.61 8.10 -26.76
N ASN A 49 8.46 7.94 -25.74
CA ASN A 49 9.77 7.31 -25.84
C ASN A 49 9.87 5.97 -25.09
N GLN A 50 8.74 5.29 -24.83
CA GLN A 50 8.70 4.01 -24.11
C GLN A 50 9.69 2.96 -24.62
N HIS A 51 9.94 2.97 -25.92
CA HIS A 51 10.85 2.04 -26.59
C HIS A 51 12.33 2.21 -26.19
N THR A 52 12.70 3.33 -25.56
CA THR A 52 14.08 3.61 -25.10
C THR A 52 14.38 3.01 -23.72
N PHE A 53 13.36 2.58 -22.97
CA PHE A 53 13.51 2.06 -21.61
C PHE A 53 13.82 0.56 -21.61
N ASP A 54 14.85 0.18 -20.86
CA ASP A 54 15.19 -1.22 -20.64
C ASP A 54 14.09 -1.93 -19.83
N ARG A 55 13.65 -3.12 -20.27
CA ARG A 55 12.52 -3.82 -19.66
C ARG A 55 12.80 -4.40 -18.26
N THR A 56 14.07 -4.48 -17.86
CA THR A 56 14.48 -5.06 -16.58
C THR A 56 14.77 -3.96 -15.56
N THR A 57 15.66 -3.04 -15.91
CA THR A 57 16.09 -1.93 -15.04
C THR A 57 15.13 -0.75 -15.07
N LEU A 58 14.26 -0.69 -16.09
CA LEU A 58 13.36 0.43 -16.37
C LEU A 58 14.09 1.75 -16.65
N GLN A 59 15.40 1.75 -16.86
CA GLN A 59 16.15 2.97 -17.20
C GLN A 59 16.12 3.21 -18.71
N ALA A 60 15.92 4.45 -19.13
CA ALA A 60 16.10 4.86 -20.52
C ALA A 60 17.57 4.76 -20.92
N VAL A 61 17.83 4.14 -22.07
CA VAL A 61 19.17 4.00 -22.66
C VAL A 61 19.23 4.80 -23.95
N GLY A 62 19.64 6.05 -23.84
CA GLY A 62 19.65 7.03 -24.91
C GLY A 62 18.31 7.71 -25.18
N GLY A 63 18.31 8.62 -26.15
CA GLY A 63 17.10 9.35 -26.57
C GLY A 63 16.73 10.52 -25.65
N PRO A 64 15.55 11.12 -25.86
CA PRO A 64 15.13 12.32 -25.14
C PRO A 64 14.95 12.16 -23.62
N ALA A 65 14.73 10.93 -23.16
CA ALA A 65 14.56 10.59 -21.74
C ALA A 65 15.79 9.90 -21.14
N ASP A 66 16.96 9.94 -21.80
CA ASP A 66 18.17 9.21 -21.39
C ASP A 66 18.49 9.40 -19.90
N GLY A 67 18.71 8.27 -19.21
CA GLY A 67 18.99 8.23 -17.78
C GLY A 67 17.77 8.22 -16.85
N ASP A 68 16.59 8.66 -17.30
CA ASP A 68 15.36 8.60 -16.50
C ASP A 68 14.90 7.15 -16.30
N TYR A 69 14.24 6.88 -15.16
CA TYR A 69 13.56 5.60 -14.93
C TYR A 69 12.09 5.72 -15.31
N TYR A 70 11.54 4.68 -15.95
CA TYR A 70 10.18 4.70 -16.48
C TYR A 70 9.15 5.04 -15.39
N GLY A 71 8.32 6.05 -15.64
CA GLY A 71 7.35 6.56 -14.66
C GLY A 71 7.93 7.45 -13.54
N MET A 72 9.25 7.70 -13.52
CA MET A 72 9.94 8.49 -12.50
C MET A 72 9.56 8.07 -11.07
N PRO A 73 9.91 6.84 -10.64
CA PRO A 73 9.50 6.29 -9.37
C PRO A 73 9.95 7.14 -8.18
N TRP A 74 9.22 7.03 -7.07
CA TRP A 74 9.44 7.86 -5.88
C TRP A 74 10.78 7.55 -5.17
N PRO A 75 11.50 8.59 -4.69
CA PRO A 75 11.27 10.01 -4.97
C PRO A 75 11.73 10.46 -6.37
N CYS A 76 11.03 11.47 -6.90
CA CYS A 76 11.48 12.27 -8.03
C CYS A 76 11.60 13.71 -7.55
N TRP A 77 12.82 14.10 -7.20
CA TRP A 77 13.11 15.32 -6.46
C TRP A 77 12.98 16.61 -7.28
N GLY A 78 12.66 17.69 -6.59
CA GLY A 78 12.70 19.05 -7.12
C GLY A 78 11.62 19.37 -8.14
N THR A 79 11.83 20.46 -8.86
CA THR A 79 11.01 20.86 -10.00
C THR A 79 11.25 19.94 -11.19
N ALA A 80 10.35 19.94 -12.17
CA ALA A 80 10.54 19.16 -13.40
C ALA A 80 11.81 19.57 -14.17
N ASP A 81 12.21 20.84 -14.09
CA ASP A 81 13.43 21.36 -14.73
C ASP A 81 14.71 20.77 -14.13
N MET A 82 14.67 20.31 -12.89
CA MET A 82 15.79 19.61 -12.25
C MET A 82 16.06 18.25 -12.91
N LYS A 83 15.06 17.67 -13.58
CA LYS A 83 15.16 16.38 -14.30
C LYS A 83 15.75 15.27 -13.46
N HIS A 84 15.34 15.18 -12.19
CA HIS A 84 15.69 14.02 -11.39
C HIS A 84 15.09 12.76 -12.06
N PRO A 85 15.85 11.65 -12.18
CA PRO A 85 15.43 10.49 -12.98
C PRO A 85 14.37 9.62 -12.30
N GLY A 86 14.13 9.85 -11.01
CA GLY A 86 13.37 8.97 -10.14
C GLY A 86 14.27 7.95 -9.44
N THR A 87 13.80 7.38 -8.35
CA THR A 87 14.53 6.42 -7.53
C THR A 87 13.87 5.04 -7.64
N PRO A 88 14.36 4.15 -8.51
CA PRO A 88 13.70 2.85 -8.77
C PRO A 88 13.93 1.87 -7.61
N ASN A 89 15.09 1.95 -6.96
CA ASN A 89 15.49 1.10 -5.85
C ASN A 89 15.78 1.98 -4.65
N LEU A 90 14.87 1.95 -3.67
CA LEU A 90 15.09 2.65 -2.41
C LEU A 90 16.32 2.08 -1.70
N TYR A 91 17.08 2.97 -1.05
CA TYR A 91 18.24 2.63 -0.24
C TYR A 91 19.46 2.07 -1.01
N ASP A 92 19.49 2.25 -2.34
CA ASP A 92 20.69 1.95 -3.15
C ASP A 92 21.73 3.08 -2.99
N MET A 93 22.65 2.86 -2.06
CA MET A 93 23.74 3.80 -1.75
C MET A 93 24.92 3.70 -2.73
N SER A 94 24.92 2.69 -3.61
CA SER A 94 25.96 2.55 -4.64
C SER A 94 25.81 3.58 -5.78
N LYS A 95 24.69 4.31 -5.80
CA LYS A 95 24.36 5.37 -6.76
C LYS A 95 24.38 6.75 -6.11
N ARG A 96 24.62 7.76 -6.94
CA ARG A 96 24.48 9.18 -6.59
C ARG A 96 23.03 9.52 -6.33
N VAL A 97 22.74 10.46 -5.44
CA VAL A 97 21.35 10.90 -5.20
C VAL A 97 20.79 11.54 -6.47
N SER A 98 21.61 12.30 -7.21
CA SER A 98 21.25 12.88 -8.50
C SER A 98 20.88 11.85 -9.58
N GLU A 99 21.32 10.59 -9.44
CA GLU A 99 21.10 9.48 -10.38
C GLU A 99 20.04 8.48 -9.87
N GLY A 100 19.25 8.85 -8.86
CA GLY A 100 18.22 8.00 -8.27
C GLY A 100 18.73 7.03 -7.21
N GLY A 101 19.92 7.24 -6.65
CA GLY A 101 20.38 6.61 -5.42
C GLY A 101 19.75 7.23 -4.17
N LEU A 102 19.76 6.52 -3.05
CA LEU A 102 19.11 7.02 -1.83
C LEU A 102 19.63 6.33 -0.56
N THR A 103 19.55 7.03 0.57
CA THR A 103 19.80 6.51 1.93
C THR A 103 18.51 6.38 2.73
N PHE A 104 18.60 5.90 3.97
CA PHE A 104 17.47 5.87 4.88
C PHE A 104 17.12 7.27 5.41
N ARG A 105 15.83 7.56 5.48
CA ARG A 105 15.32 8.88 5.89
C ARG A 105 15.47 9.16 7.37
N ALA A 106 15.95 10.36 7.71
CA ALA A 106 16.00 10.89 9.08
C ALA A 106 14.63 11.36 9.60
N ARG A 107 13.66 10.43 9.71
CA ARG A 107 12.26 10.76 10.03
C ARG A 107 11.96 10.87 11.53
N PHE A 108 12.69 10.15 12.37
CA PHE A 108 12.31 9.93 13.77
C PHE A 108 13.17 10.71 14.78
N GLY A 109 13.72 11.84 14.34
CA GLY A 109 14.70 12.61 15.11
C GLY A 109 16.13 12.11 14.91
N VAL A 110 17.08 12.80 15.54
CA VAL A 110 18.52 12.53 15.45
C VAL A 110 19.05 11.68 16.61
N GLU A 111 18.29 11.59 17.70
CA GLU A 111 18.66 10.86 18.91
C GLU A 111 17.42 10.20 19.52
N ARG A 112 17.62 9.04 20.14
CA ARG A 112 16.62 8.38 20.98
C ARG A 112 17.29 7.71 22.17
N ASN A 113 16.84 8.00 23.39
CA ASN A 113 17.37 7.42 24.63
C ASN A 113 18.90 7.60 24.79
N GLY A 114 19.46 8.70 24.27
CA GLY A 114 20.92 8.91 24.24
C GLY A 114 21.65 8.25 23.06
N ASP A 115 20.96 7.43 22.25
CA ASP A 115 21.55 6.78 21.08
C ASP A 115 21.39 7.64 19.83
N ASN A 116 22.48 7.82 19.07
CA ASN A 116 22.47 8.45 17.77
C ASN A 116 21.62 7.64 16.77
N MET A 117 20.65 8.31 16.15
CA MET A 117 19.76 7.74 15.14
C MET A 117 20.23 8.00 13.71
N LEU A 118 21.19 8.91 13.51
CA LEU A 118 21.79 9.19 12.23
C LEU A 118 22.67 8.02 11.77
N ALA A 119 22.84 7.87 10.45
CA ALA A 119 23.76 6.87 9.90
C ALA A 119 25.18 7.10 10.42
N GLU A 120 26.01 6.05 10.41
CA GLU A 120 27.40 6.10 10.88
C GLU A 120 28.31 5.54 9.79
N GLY A 121 29.04 6.42 9.10
CA GLY A 121 29.94 6.04 8.00
C GLY A 121 29.25 5.41 6.78
N VAL A 122 27.94 5.61 6.64
CA VAL A 122 27.10 5.06 5.57
C VAL A 122 26.44 6.23 4.83
N TYR A 123 26.65 6.32 3.51
CA TYR A 123 26.23 7.45 2.68
C TYR A 123 26.11 7.07 1.20
N SER A 124 25.36 7.86 0.41
CA SER A 124 25.25 7.67 -1.04
C SER A 124 26.58 7.93 -1.74
N LYS A 125 26.82 7.26 -2.87
CA LYS A 125 28.00 7.47 -3.71
C LYS A 125 28.15 8.96 -4.08
N GLY A 126 29.31 9.52 -3.79
CA GLY A 126 29.63 10.93 -4.12
C GLY A 126 29.14 11.96 -3.11
N SER A 127 28.42 11.56 -2.05
CA SER A 127 27.98 12.45 -0.97
C SER A 127 29.17 13.19 -0.35
N GLU A 128 29.07 14.52 -0.25
CA GLU A 128 30.07 15.35 0.43
C GLU A 128 30.02 15.17 1.96
N ILE A 129 28.86 14.83 2.51
CA ILE A 129 28.73 14.40 3.90
C ILE A 129 28.86 12.88 3.95
N GLN A 130 29.97 12.39 4.50
CA GLN A 130 30.31 10.96 4.58
C GLN A 130 29.82 10.29 5.87
N ASP A 131 28.77 10.85 6.47
CA ASP A 131 28.17 10.38 7.70
C ASP A 131 26.65 10.60 7.68
N GLY A 132 25.96 10.30 8.77
CA GLY A 132 24.56 10.64 8.94
C GLY A 132 24.32 12.14 9.17
N TYR A 133 23.18 12.64 8.70
CA TYR A 133 22.81 14.05 8.79
C TYR A 133 21.29 14.24 8.92
N PRO A 134 20.83 15.31 9.59
CA PRO A 134 19.41 15.61 9.69
C PRO A 134 18.81 16.03 8.34
N GLU A 135 17.49 16.23 8.30
CA GLU A 135 16.86 16.81 7.12
C GLU A 135 17.36 18.23 6.81
N PHE A 136 17.50 18.55 5.52
CA PHE A 136 18.05 19.83 5.11
C PHE A 136 17.09 21.00 5.41
N THR A 137 17.67 22.03 6.01
CA THR A 137 17.05 23.34 6.21
C THR A 137 17.93 24.41 5.57
N MET A 138 17.39 25.61 5.40
CA MET A 138 18.17 26.76 4.96
C MET A 138 19.36 27.02 5.90
N GLN A 139 19.16 26.93 7.22
CA GLN A 139 20.24 27.05 8.20
C GLN A 139 21.34 26.01 7.98
N MET A 140 20.98 24.75 7.71
CA MET A 140 21.98 23.71 7.44
C MET A 140 22.81 24.02 6.19
N LEU A 141 22.20 24.57 5.13
CA LEU A 141 22.97 25.02 3.96
C LEU A 141 23.95 26.14 4.30
N MET A 142 23.56 27.09 5.16
CA MET A 142 24.44 28.17 5.61
C MET A 142 25.60 27.62 6.45
N ASP A 143 25.33 26.71 7.37
CA ASP A 143 26.34 26.10 8.25
C ASP A 143 27.38 25.29 7.45
N LEU A 144 26.95 24.69 6.33
CA LEU A 144 27.81 23.97 5.39
C LEU A 144 28.50 24.89 4.37
N GLY A 145 28.12 26.16 4.29
CA GLY A 145 28.60 27.11 3.27
C GLY A 145 28.10 26.82 1.85
N TRP A 146 26.98 26.10 1.71
CA TRP A 146 26.37 25.73 0.44
C TRP A 146 25.29 26.72 -0.02
N ASP A 147 24.99 27.71 0.80
CA ASP A 147 23.89 28.63 0.60
C ASP A 147 24.10 29.64 -0.54
N GLY A 148 25.34 29.75 -1.03
CA GLY A 148 25.71 30.47 -2.26
C GLY A 148 25.36 29.74 -3.55
N ASP A 149 24.95 28.47 -3.47
CA ASP A 149 24.48 27.71 -4.63
C ASP A 149 23.00 27.94 -4.95
N LEU A 150 22.30 28.70 -4.11
CA LEU A 150 20.93 29.17 -4.36
C LEU A 150 20.93 30.32 -5.36
N THR A 151 19.93 30.34 -6.24
CA THR A 151 19.61 31.52 -7.03
C THR A 151 18.96 32.60 -6.17
N ASP A 152 19.00 33.85 -6.63
CA ASP A 152 18.32 34.96 -5.96
C ASP A 152 16.82 34.71 -5.79
N GLN A 153 16.18 34.05 -6.77
CA GLN A 153 14.76 33.72 -6.72
C GLN A 153 14.45 32.65 -5.67
N GLU A 154 15.24 31.58 -5.60
CA GLU A 154 15.08 30.53 -4.58
C GLU A 154 15.31 31.11 -3.19
N ARG A 155 16.36 31.94 -3.02
CA ARG A 155 16.63 32.62 -1.75
C ARG A 155 15.47 33.51 -1.33
N ALA A 156 14.95 34.34 -2.23
CA ALA A 156 13.80 35.19 -1.94
C ALA A 156 12.55 34.37 -1.54
N ALA A 157 12.30 33.24 -2.21
CA ALA A 157 11.20 32.34 -1.87
C ALA A 157 11.38 31.70 -0.49
N ILE A 158 12.60 31.23 -0.17
CA ILE A 158 12.95 30.66 1.12
C ILE A 158 12.80 31.68 2.26
N ASP A 159 13.25 32.91 2.04
CA ASP A 159 13.14 34.02 3.00
C ASP A 159 11.68 34.42 3.26
N ALA A 160 10.83 34.37 2.22
CA ALA A 160 9.40 34.63 2.35
C ALA A 160 8.64 33.58 3.17
N VAL A 161 9.16 32.36 3.28
CA VAL A 161 8.55 31.28 4.08
C VAL A 161 8.94 31.41 5.56
N ALA A 162 10.23 31.23 5.86
CA ALA A 162 10.75 31.25 7.23
C ALA A 162 12.27 31.54 7.32
N GLY A 163 12.89 32.02 6.23
CA GLY A 163 14.33 32.30 6.18
C GLY A 163 15.18 31.09 6.60
N PRO A 164 16.12 31.25 7.55
CA PRO A 164 16.98 30.14 7.99
C PRO A 164 16.23 28.91 8.53
N LYS A 165 14.98 29.08 9.02
CA LYS A 165 14.18 27.96 9.53
C LYS A 165 13.42 27.20 8.45
N THR A 166 13.44 27.69 7.21
CA THR A 166 12.75 27.04 6.10
C THR A 166 13.34 25.65 5.88
N ASN A 167 12.45 24.67 5.77
CA ASN A 167 12.79 23.28 5.54
C ASN A 167 12.61 22.92 4.06
N TRP A 168 13.34 21.93 3.56
CA TRP A 168 13.19 21.43 2.18
C TRP A 168 11.73 21.10 1.81
N LYS A 169 10.90 20.69 2.78
CA LYS A 169 9.47 20.38 2.62
C LYS A 169 8.59 21.61 2.35
N THR A 170 9.02 22.79 2.80
CA THR A 170 8.25 24.04 2.75
C THR A 170 8.86 25.08 1.81
N ASP A 171 10.08 24.85 1.34
CA ASP A 171 10.67 25.58 0.23
C ASP A 171 10.04 25.10 -1.10
N LEU A 172 9.01 25.82 -1.55
CA LEU A 172 8.30 25.54 -2.81
C LEU A 172 9.10 25.94 -4.06
N SER A 173 10.23 26.64 -3.93
CA SER A 173 11.12 26.90 -5.07
C SER A 173 11.93 25.67 -5.47
N GLY A 174 12.16 24.76 -4.51
CA GLY A 174 13.00 23.57 -4.70
C GLY A 174 14.49 23.82 -4.53
N GLY A 175 14.90 25.04 -4.19
CA GLY A 175 16.30 25.40 -4.01
C GLY A 175 17.03 24.54 -2.99
N ILE A 176 16.43 24.29 -1.82
CA ILE A 176 17.06 23.44 -0.79
C ILE A 176 17.26 22.01 -1.31
N GLN A 177 16.28 21.44 -2.02
CA GLN A 177 16.40 20.10 -2.59
C GLN A 177 17.50 20.07 -3.66
N ARG A 178 17.49 21.05 -4.58
CA ARG A 178 18.46 21.17 -5.65
C ARG A 178 19.89 21.29 -5.12
N VAL A 179 20.11 22.15 -4.11
CA VAL A 179 21.43 22.35 -3.51
C VAL A 179 21.87 21.08 -2.76
N ALA A 180 21.02 20.48 -1.92
CA ALA A 180 21.38 19.24 -1.22
C ALA A 180 21.80 18.12 -2.20
N ILE A 181 21.05 17.96 -3.30
CA ILE A 181 21.33 16.94 -4.33
C ILE A 181 22.55 17.29 -5.17
N LYS A 182 22.84 18.57 -5.40
CA LYS A 182 24.10 19.02 -6.03
C LYS A 182 25.33 18.51 -5.26
N HIS A 183 25.23 18.43 -3.93
CA HIS A 183 26.24 17.85 -3.04
C HIS A 183 26.01 16.36 -2.73
N GLU A 184 25.19 15.69 -3.55
CA GLU A 184 24.86 14.26 -3.48
C GLU A 184 24.29 13.82 -2.13
N CYS A 185 23.62 14.73 -1.44
CA CYS A 185 22.95 14.49 -0.17
C CYS A 185 21.43 14.36 -0.36
N ALA A 186 20.80 13.46 0.38
CA ALA A 186 19.36 13.28 0.36
C ALA A 186 18.67 14.44 1.12
N PRO A 187 17.69 15.15 0.52
CA PRO A 187 17.04 16.29 1.19
C PRO A 187 16.43 15.94 2.55
N PHE A 188 15.94 14.71 2.70
CA PHE A 188 15.29 14.25 3.94
C PHE A 188 16.24 13.79 5.05
N GLY A 189 17.56 13.91 4.85
CA GLY A 189 18.59 13.43 5.78
C GLY A 189 19.11 12.01 5.50
N ASN A 190 19.96 11.52 6.40
CA ASN A 190 20.56 10.19 6.32
C ASN A 190 20.64 9.55 7.71
N ALA A 191 19.82 8.54 7.95
CA ALA A 191 19.65 7.89 9.25
C ALA A 191 19.83 6.37 9.21
N LYS A 192 19.82 5.73 10.38
CA LYS A 192 19.85 4.27 10.49
C LYS A 192 18.51 3.67 10.05
N ALA A 193 18.57 2.50 9.42
CA ALA A 193 17.39 1.66 9.25
C ALA A 193 16.84 1.26 10.63
N ARG A 194 15.51 1.29 10.78
CA ARG A 194 14.87 0.96 12.06
C ARG A 194 14.24 -0.42 12.00
N SER A 195 14.77 -1.35 12.78
CA SER A 195 14.17 -2.68 13.02
C SER A 195 13.24 -2.72 14.23
N VAL A 196 13.30 -1.71 15.12
CA VAL A 196 12.49 -1.62 16.34
C VAL A 196 11.48 -0.49 16.24
N VAL A 197 10.19 -0.81 16.20
CA VAL A 197 9.07 0.14 16.14
C VAL A 197 8.46 0.32 17.53
N TRP A 198 9.12 1.10 18.38
CA TRP A 198 8.72 1.35 19.77
C TRP A 198 7.33 1.97 19.99
N THR A 199 6.64 2.42 18.93
CA THR A 199 5.26 2.92 19.03
C THR A 199 4.24 1.80 18.84
N PHE A 200 4.66 0.59 18.47
CA PHE A 200 3.78 -0.55 18.23
C PHE A 200 3.69 -1.43 19.48
N PRO A 201 2.59 -2.21 19.64
CA PRO A 201 2.46 -3.17 20.73
C PRO A 201 3.62 -4.18 20.77
N ASP A 202 4.03 -4.66 19.59
CA ASP A 202 5.23 -5.47 19.40
C ASP A 202 6.30 -4.64 18.67
N PRO A 203 7.37 -4.22 19.35
CA PRO A 203 8.40 -3.40 18.72
C PRO A 203 9.20 -4.12 17.65
N VAL A 204 9.23 -5.45 17.69
CA VAL A 204 9.82 -6.32 16.67
C VAL A 204 8.78 -7.37 16.28
N PRO A 205 8.82 -7.93 15.05
CA PRO A 205 7.88 -8.98 14.66
C PRO A 205 7.94 -10.16 15.63
N LEU A 206 6.80 -10.50 16.21
CA LEU A 206 6.60 -11.68 17.05
C LEU A 206 5.48 -12.51 16.44
N HIS A 207 5.63 -13.83 16.45
CA HIS A 207 4.54 -14.71 16.07
C HIS A 207 3.41 -14.61 17.11
N ARG A 208 2.18 -14.50 16.62
CA ARG A 208 0.94 -14.55 17.42
C ARG A 208 -0.08 -15.36 16.65
N GLU A 209 -0.76 -16.27 17.32
CA GLU A 209 -1.84 -17.04 16.72
C GLU A 209 -3.02 -16.11 16.34
N PRO A 210 -3.74 -16.41 15.24
CA PRO A 210 -5.00 -15.75 14.90
C PRO A 210 -6.01 -15.80 16.05
N LEU A 211 -7.02 -14.92 16.02
CA LEU A 211 -8.10 -14.96 17.02
C LEU A 211 -8.83 -16.30 16.96
N TYR A 212 -9.07 -16.76 15.74
CA TYR A 212 -9.68 -18.06 15.42
C TYR A 212 -8.59 -18.98 14.85
N THR A 213 -7.95 -19.77 15.70
CA THR A 213 -6.92 -20.75 15.30
C THR A 213 -7.35 -22.18 15.64
N ASN A 214 -7.07 -23.12 14.73
CA ASN A 214 -7.19 -24.56 14.99
C ASN A 214 -5.93 -25.13 15.68
N ARG A 215 -4.84 -24.37 15.72
CA ARG A 215 -3.60 -24.69 16.46
C ARG A 215 -3.65 -24.15 17.88
N ARG A 216 -4.66 -24.61 18.62
CA ARG A 216 -4.87 -24.23 20.04
C ARG A 216 -3.68 -24.53 20.94
N ASP A 217 -2.86 -25.51 20.56
CA ASP A 217 -1.60 -25.85 21.23
C ASP A 217 -0.59 -24.70 21.22
N LEU A 218 -0.60 -23.85 20.18
CA LEU A 218 0.35 -22.73 20.03
C LEU A 218 -0.06 -21.47 20.79
N VAL A 219 -1.32 -21.35 21.22
CA VAL A 219 -1.86 -20.14 21.87
C VAL A 219 -1.17 -19.85 23.20
N ALA A 220 -0.68 -20.89 23.90
CA ALA A 220 0.05 -20.71 25.16
C ALA A 220 1.39 -19.98 24.96
N ASP A 221 2.09 -20.28 23.86
CA ASP A 221 3.40 -19.70 23.54
C ASP A 221 3.28 -18.41 22.72
N TYR A 222 2.21 -18.30 21.92
CA TYR A 222 1.99 -17.22 20.96
C TYR A 222 0.58 -16.62 21.07
N PRO A 223 0.20 -16.08 22.24
CA PRO A 223 -1.12 -15.50 22.43
C PRO A 223 -1.32 -14.24 21.59
N THR A 224 -2.57 -13.89 21.33
CA THR A 224 -2.95 -12.57 20.81
C THR A 224 -2.80 -11.49 21.90
N TYR A 225 -3.19 -10.27 21.59
CA TYR A 225 -3.15 -9.15 22.52
C TYR A 225 -4.26 -9.20 23.58
N GLU A 226 -4.08 -8.45 24.68
CA GLU A 226 -5.21 -8.13 25.56
C GLU A 226 -6.25 -7.26 24.84
N ASP A 227 -7.51 -7.44 25.25
CA ASP A 227 -8.63 -6.59 24.84
C ASP A 227 -8.30 -5.12 25.11
N ARG A 228 -8.70 -4.25 24.18
CA ARG A 228 -8.36 -2.83 24.26
C ARG A 228 -9.49 -1.96 23.72
N LYS A 229 -9.27 -0.66 23.80
CA LYS A 229 -10.13 0.33 23.17
C LYS A 229 -9.36 1.02 22.07
N PHE A 230 -9.82 0.87 20.82
CA PHE A 230 -9.29 1.60 19.69
C PHE A 230 -10.22 2.80 19.40
N TYR A 231 -9.67 4.01 19.48
CA TYR A 231 -10.45 5.25 19.47
C TYR A 231 -11.62 5.23 20.48
N ARG A 232 -12.85 5.04 19.99
CA ARG A 232 -14.09 5.04 20.78
C ARG A 232 -14.75 3.65 20.83
N LEU A 233 -14.17 2.64 20.19
CA LEU A 233 -14.75 1.30 20.08
C LEU A 233 -13.97 0.29 20.93
N PRO A 234 -14.65 -0.57 21.71
CA PRO A 234 -14.04 -1.78 22.23
C PRO A 234 -13.50 -2.64 21.09
N THR A 235 -12.30 -3.17 21.24
CA THR A 235 -11.65 -4.06 20.29
C THR A 235 -11.20 -5.31 21.02
N MET A 236 -11.85 -6.42 20.69
CA MET A 236 -11.72 -7.69 21.38
C MET A 236 -10.56 -8.49 20.77
N TYR A 237 -9.74 -9.11 21.61
CA TYR A 237 -8.61 -9.94 21.23
C TYR A 237 -8.60 -11.20 22.11
N ALA A 238 -7.94 -11.14 23.27
CA ALA A 238 -7.84 -12.24 24.22
C ALA A 238 -9.19 -12.84 24.63
N SER A 239 -10.25 -12.04 24.74
CA SER A 239 -11.60 -12.56 25.06
C SER A 239 -12.18 -13.48 24.00
N ILE A 240 -11.86 -13.23 22.73
CA ILE A 240 -12.25 -14.11 21.61
C ILE A 240 -11.33 -15.33 21.60
N GLN A 241 -10.00 -15.12 21.59
CA GLN A 241 -9.04 -16.22 21.47
C GLN A 241 -9.10 -17.19 22.67
N LYS A 242 -9.60 -16.77 23.83
CA LYS A 242 -9.80 -17.67 24.99
C LYS A 242 -10.83 -18.77 24.73
N GLN A 243 -11.79 -18.54 23.84
CA GLN A 243 -12.81 -19.52 23.48
C GLN A 243 -12.27 -20.47 22.40
N ASP A 244 -12.52 -21.77 22.56
CA ASP A 244 -12.07 -22.80 21.63
C ASP A 244 -13.16 -23.11 20.60
N PHE A 245 -13.06 -22.48 19.44
CA PHE A 245 -13.95 -22.70 18.29
C PHE A 245 -13.49 -23.87 17.40
N SER A 246 -12.27 -24.36 17.57
CA SER A 246 -11.63 -25.31 16.63
C SER A 246 -12.33 -26.67 16.55
N LYS A 247 -13.09 -27.04 17.58
CA LYS A 247 -13.84 -28.30 17.61
C LYS A 247 -15.09 -28.24 16.74
N GLU A 248 -15.74 -27.08 16.67
CA GLU A 248 -16.94 -26.88 15.85
C GLU A 248 -16.58 -26.41 14.43
N TYR A 249 -15.52 -25.61 14.31
CA TYR A 249 -15.01 -25.02 13.07
C TYR A 249 -13.56 -25.48 12.86
N PRO A 250 -13.33 -26.72 12.37
CA PRO A 250 -11.99 -27.32 12.33
C PRO A 250 -11.13 -26.84 11.15
N MET A 251 -11.74 -26.28 10.11
CA MET A 251 -11.06 -25.90 8.88
C MET A 251 -10.65 -24.44 8.92
N ILE A 252 -9.45 -24.11 8.41
CA ILE A 252 -9.02 -22.74 8.20
C ILE A 252 -9.73 -22.20 6.96
N LEU A 253 -10.39 -21.05 7.07
CA LEU A 253 -10.90 -20.30 5.94
C LEU A 253 -9.94 -19.15 5.60
N THR A 254 -9.53 -19.09 4.35
CA THR A 254 -8.78 -17.96 3.80
C THR A 254 -9.48 -17.40 2.57
N SER A 255 -9.23 -16.12 2.26
CA SER A 255 -9.81 -15.46 1.10
C SER A 255 -8.75 -14.86 0.19
N GLY A 256 -9.03 -14.81 -1.11
CA GLY A 256 -8.11 -14.22 -2.08
C GLY A 256 -8.77 -13.74 -3.36
N ARG A 257 -7.93 -13.50 -4.37
CA ARG A 257 -8.34 -12.90 -5.63
C ARG A 257 -8.39 -13.92 -6.75
N LEU A 258 -9.20 -13.62 -7.75
CA LEU A 258 -9.18 -14.21 -9.08
C LEU A 258 -8.55 -13.22 -10.06
N VAL A 259 -7.98 -13.71 -11.14
CA VAL A 259 -7.29 -12.86 -12.13
C VAL A 259 -8.30 -12.01 -12.91
N GLU A 260 -9.50 -12.56 -13.08
CA GLU A 260 -10.57 -12.06 -13.94
C GLU A 260 -11.41 -10.96 -13.25
N TYR A 261 -11.27 -10.79 -11.94
CA TYR A 261 -12.10 -9.87 -11.15
C TYR A 261 -11.28 -8.90 -10.29
N GLU A 262 -11.84 -7.71 -10.08
CA GLU A 262 -11.22 -6.64 -9.29
C GLU A 262 -12.09 -6.24 -8.10
N GLY A 263 -11.48 -5.95 -6.96
CA GLY A 263 -12.18 -5.47 -5.77
C GLY A 263 -13.28 -6.44 -5.30
N GLY A 264 -14.46 -5.90 -4.97
CA GLY A 264 -15.66 -6.71 -4.69
C GLY A 264 -16.38 -7.22 -5.95
N GLY A 265 -15.81 -6.99 -7.13
CA GLY A 265 -16.27 -7.49 -8.43
C GLY A 265 -17.46 -6.77 -9.04
N ASP A 266 -17.89 -5.61 -8.52
CA ASP A 266 -19.07 -4.89 -9.08
C ASP A 266 -18.89 -4.49 -10.54
N GLU A 267 -17.74 -3.91 -10.90
CA GLU A 267 -17.44 -3.54 -12.28
C GLU A 267 -17.22 -4.78 -13.16
N THR A 268 -16.43 -5.72 -12.67
CA THR A 268 -15.94 -6.85 -13.49
C THR A 268 -16.96 -7.97 -13.65
N ARG A 269 -17.88 -8.19 -12.69
CA ARG A 269 -19.04 -9.09 -12.86
C ARG A 269 -20.13 -8.50 -13.76
N SER A 270 -20.07 -7.18 -13.98
CA SER A 270 -20.92 -6.46 -14.94
C SER A 270 -20.27 -6.36 -16.33
N ASN A 271 -19.07 -6.92 -16.52
CA ASN A 271 -18.45 -7.08 -17.82
C ASN A 271 -18.71 -8.50 -18.34
N PRO A 272 -19.38 -8.69 -19.49
CA PRO A 272 -19.78 -10.01 -19.95
C PRO A 272 -18.59 -10.93 -20.26
N TRP A 273 -17.45 -10.39 -20.71
CA TRP A 273 -16.27 -11.19 -21.05
C TRP A 273 -15.55 -11.71 -19.82
N LEU A 274 -15.49 -10.91 -18.75
CA LEU A 274 -14.87 -11.34 -17.49
C LEU A 274 -15.81 -12.28 -16.73
N ALA A 275 -17.12 -11.97 -16.73
CA ALA A 275 -18.15 -12.80 -16.13
C ALA A 275 -18.22 -14.21 -16.74
N GLU A 276 -17.95 -14.36 -18.04
CA GLU A 276 -17.89 -15.66 -18.71
C GLU A 276 -16.79 -16.57 -18.15
N LEU A 277 -15.65 -16.00 -17.71
CA LEU A 277 -14.50 -16.78 -17.24
C LEU A 277 -14.72 -17.43 -15.88
N GLN A 278 -15.59 -16.86 -15.03
CA GLN A 278 -15.96 -17.45 -13.75
C GLN A 278 -17.41 -17.12 -13.36
N GLN A 279 -18.31 -18.06 -13.60
CA GLN A 279 -19.75 -17.84 -13.47
C GLN A 279 -20.31 -18.06 -12.06
N ASP A 280 -19.58 -18.76 -11.21
CA ASP A 280 -20.05 -19.18 -9.91
C ASP A 280 -19.12 -18.71 -8.80
N MET A 281 -19.72 -18.29 -7.68
CA MET A 281 -19.01 -18.18 -6.41
C MET A 281 -18.75 -19.59 -5.87
N PHE A 282 -17.52 -19.84 -5.40
CA PHE A 282 -17.09 -21.17 -4.96
C PHE A 282 -16.26 -21.15 -3.67
N VAL A 283 -16.07 -22.34 -3.11
CA VAL A 283 -15.07 -22.64 -2.08
C VAL A 283 -14.18 -23.77 -2.58
N GLU A 284 -12.87 -23.56 -2.56
CA GLU A 284 -11.91 -24.63 -2.81
C GLU A 284 -11.80 -25.53 -1.58
N ILE A 285 -11.92 -26.84 -1.79
CA ILE A 285 -11.86 -27.84 -0.74
C ILE A 285 -10.87 -28.92 -1.16
N ASN A 286 -9.97 -29.31 -0.24
CA ASN A 286 -9.04 -30.41 -0.49
C ASN A 286 -9.80 -31.72 -0.78
N THR A 287 -9.24 -32.57 -1.65
CA THR A 287 -9.83 -33.88 -2.01
C THR A 287 -10.08 -34.78 -0.79
N ARG A 288 -9.18 -34.80 0.20
CA ARG A 288 -9.38 -35.56 1.45
C ARG A 288 -10.55 -35.02 2.26
N ASP A 289 -10.59 -33.70 2.47
CA ASP A 289 -11.62 -33.06 3.28
C ASP A 289 -13.00 -33.21 2.65
N ALA A 290 -13.10 -33.03 1.33
CA ALA A 290 -14.34 -33.24 0.60
C ALA A 290 -14.85 -34.68 0.77
N ASN A 291 -13.98 -35.69 0.66
CA ASN A 291 -14.35 -37.09 0.87
C ASN A 291 -14.79 -37.37 2.33
N ASN A 292 -14.08 -36.82 3.32
CA ASN A 292 -14.44 -36.96 4.73
C ASN A 292 -15.80 -36.31 5.06
N LEU A 293 -16.11 -35.19 4.41
CA LEU A 293 -17.38 -34.46 4.56
C LEU A 293 -18.50 -35.00 3.66
N GLY A 294 -18.22 -35.95 2.77
CA GLY A 294 -19.19 -36.49 1.82
C GLY A 294 -19.62 -35.51 0.72
N LEU A 295 -18.78 -34.54 0.40
CA LEU A 295 -19.02 -33.48 -0.60
C LEU A 295 -18.54 -33.92 -1.99
N ARG A 296 -19.21 -33.41 -3.03
CA ARG A 296 -18.86 -33.65 -4.43
C ARG A 296 -18.51 -32.34 -5.11
N ASP A 297 -17.60 -32.43 -6.09
CA ASP A 297 -17.27 -31.31 -6.95
C ASP A 297 -18.52 -30.78 -7.66
N GLY A 298 -18.64 -29.45 -7.75
CA GLY A 298 -19.79 -28.76 -8.35
C GLY A 298 -21.06 -28.74 -7.48
N ALA A 299 -21.10 -29.42 -6.33
CA ALA A 299 -22.26 -29.39 -5.46
C ALA A 299 -22.40 -28.06 -4.71
N GLN A 300 -23.64 -27.65 -4.40
CA GLN A 300 -23.88 -26.51 -3.53
C GLN A 300 -23.58 -26.89 -2.08
N VAL A 301 -22.85 -26.02 -1.37
CA VAL A 301 -22.45 -26.22 0.02
C VAL A 301 -22.68 -24.95 0.84
N TRP A 302 -22.90 -25.13 2.14
CA TRP A 302 -22.81 -24.06 3.11
C TRP A 302 -21.40 -23.98 3.66
N VAL A 303 -20.84 -22.77 3.67
CA VAL A 303 -19.63 -22.43 4.42
C VAL A 303 -20.05 -21.51 5.56
N GLU A 304 -19.90 -21.97 6.79
CA GLU A 304 -20.26 -21.23 8.00
C GLU A 304 -19.00 -20.84 8.77
N GLY A 305 -18.81 -19.54 9.01
CA GLY A 305 -17.70 -19.02 9.79
C GLY A 305 -17.93 -19.14 11.30
N ALA A 306 -16.89 -18.99 12.11
CA ALA A 306 -16.97 -19.16 13.57
C ALA A 306 -17.90 -18.16 14.30
N GLU A 307 -18.35 -17.09 13.62
CA GLU A 307 -19.37 -16.15 14.12
C GLU A 307 -20.82 -16.61 13.83
N GLY A 308 -20.99 -17.75 13.14
CA GLY A 308 -22.29 -18.37 12.84
C GLY A 308 -22.96 -17.92 11.54
N ALA A 309 -22.47 -16.86 10.90
CA ALA A 309 -22.94 -16.46 9.58
C ALA A 309 -22.42 -17.44 8.49
N LYS A 310 -23.24 -17.66 7.46
CA LYS A 310 -22.96 -18.64 6.41
C LYS A 310 -23.28 -18.16 5.01
N VAL A 311 -22.55 -18.72 4.05
CA VAL A 311 -22.71 -18.46 2.62
C VAL A 311 -22.99 -19.75 1.88
N LYS A 312 -23.85 -19.69 0.86
CA LYS A 312 -24.13 -20.81 -0.04
C LYS A 312 -23.34 -20.64 -1.34
N VAL A 313 -22.41 -21.54 -1.59
CA VAL A 313 -21.47 -21.46 -2.71
C VAL A 313 -21.25 -22.83 -3.34
N MET A 314 -20.63 -22.88 -4.52
CA MET A 314 -20.28 -24.13 -5.17
C MET A 314 -19.00 -24.73 -4.56
N ALA A 315 -18.97 -26.04 -4.34
CA ALA A 315 -17.75 -26.74 -3.98
C ALA A 315 -16.85 -26.91 -5.22
N MET A 316 -15.60 -26.48 -5.11
CA MET A 316 -14.53 -26.78 -6.06
C MET A 316 -13.54 -27.73 -5.38
N VAL A 317 -13.62 -29.03 -5.68
CA VAL A 317 -12.75 -30.02 -5.08
C VAL A 317 -11.42 -30.06 -5.83
N THR A 318 -10.32 -29.79 -5.13
CA THR A 318 -9.01 -29.56 -5.75
C THR A 318 -7.85 -29.92 -4.82
N GLU A 319 -6.68 -30.23 -5.38
CA GLU A 319 -5.45 -30.45 -4.60
C GLU A 319 -4.63 -29.16 -4.41
N ARG A 320 -5.13 -28.02 -4.91
CA ARG A 320 -4.44 -26.70 -4.80
C ARG A 320 -4.39 -26.16 -3.38
N VAL A 321 -5.38 -26.50 -2.54
CA VAL A 321 -5.42 -26.14 -1.12
C VAL A 321 -4.98 -27.32 -0.26
N GLY A 322 -4.28 -27.02 0.83
CA GLY A 322 -3.85 -28.04 1.80
C GLY A 322 -5.02 -28.66 2.57
N GLU A 323 -4.81 -29.84 3.12
CA GLU A 323 -5.76 -30.48 4.05
C GLU A 323 -6.07 -29.55 5.24
N GLY A 324 -7.34 -29.45 5.62
CA GLY A 324 -7.84 -28.57 6.67
C GLY A 324 -7.89 -27.09 6.29
N VAL A 325 -7.70 -26.72 5.02
CA VAL A 325 -7.75 -25.34 4.52
C VAL A 325 -8.78 -25.21 3.40
N ALA A 326 -9.65 -24.21 3.51
CA ALA A 326 -10.60 -23.80 2.50
C ALA A 326 -10.26 -22.40 1.98
N PHE A 327 -10.42 -22.20 0.67
CA PHE A 327 -10.20 -20.90 0.03
C PHE A 327 -11.49 -20.39 -0.61
N MET A 328 -11.77 -19.09 -0.45
CA MET A 328 -12.88 -18.42 -1.15
C MET A 328 -12.41 -17.13 -1.84
N PRO A 329 -12.81 -16.88 -3.11
CA PRO A 329 -12.63 -15.57 -3.71
C PRO A 329 -13.59 -14.55 -3.06
N PHE A 330 -13.23 -13.26 -3.05
CA PHE A 330 -14.06 -12.20 -2.44
C PHE A 330 -14.75 -11.26 -3.45
N HIS A 331 -14.88 -11.70 -4.71
CA HIS A 331 -15.33 -10.88 -5.84
C HIS A 331 -16.84 -10.92 -6.12
N PHE A 332 -17.64 -11.56 -5.27
CA PHE A 332 -19.03 -11.85 -5.58
C PHE A 332 -19.98 -11.14 -4.62
N GLY A 333 -21.18 -10.86 -5.13
CA GLY A 333 -22.25 -10.19 -4.41
C GLY A 333 -23.59 -10.37 -5.11
N GLY A 334 -24.66 -10.02 -4.41
CA GLY A 334 -26.03 -10.11 -4.91
C GLY A 334 -26.75 -11.43 -4.59
N HIS A 335 -26.08 -12.37 -3.90
CA HIS A 335 -26.75 -13.35 -3.04
C HIS A 335 -26.52 -13.01 -1.56
N MET A 336 -27.47 -13.37 -0.69
CA MET A 336 -27.32 -13.30 0.76
C MET A 336 -27.97 -14.49 1.44
N GLU A 337 -27.17 -15.29 2.14
CA GLU A 337 -27.60 -16.52 2.82
C GLU A 337 -28.39 -17.48 1.91
N GLY A 338 -27.92 -17.65 0.68
CA GLY A 338 -28.50 -18.51 -0.35
C GLY A 338 -29.72 -17.93 -1.07
N LYS A 339 -30.08 -16.66 -0.79
CA LYS A 339 -31.17 -15.97 -1.48
C LYS A 339 -30.63 -15.10 -2.60
N ASP A 340 -31.19 -15.26 -3.79
CA ASP A 340 -30.96 -14.37 -4.92
C ASP A 340 -31.58 -12.99 -4.65
N LEU A 341 -30.77 -11.93 -4.72
CA LEU A 341 -31.18 -10.54 -4.53
C LEU A 341 -31.24 -9.73 -5.83
N ARG A 342 -31.20 -10.37 -7.01
CA ARG A 342 -31.28 -9.72 -8.33
C ARG A 342 -32.42 -8.72 -8.43
N GLY A 343 -33.58 -9.05 -7.84
CA GLY A 343 -34.76 -8.19 -7.83
C GLY A 343 -34.60 -6.86 -7.09
N ASN A 344 -33.51 -6.65 -6.33
CA ASN A 344 -33.22 -5.40 -5.64
C ASN A 344 -32.33 -4.44 -6.46
N TYR A 345 -31.80 -4.90 -7.59
CA TYR A 345 -31.04 -4.02 -8.49
C TYR A 345 -32.00 -3.14 -9.31
N PRO A 346 -31.63 -1.87 -9.59
CA PRO A 346 -32.33 -1.07 -10.58
C PRO A 346 -32.42 -1.79 -11.93
N GLU A 347 -33.46 -1.50 -12.70
CA GLU A 347 -33.67 -2.11 -14.02
C GLU A 347 -32.45 -1.89 -14.92
N GLY A 348 -31.87 -2.98 -15.43
CA GLY A 348 -30.70 -2.97 -16.31
C GLY A 348 -29.36 -2.75 -15.59
N ALA A 349 -29.32 -2.76 -14.26
CA ALA A 349 -28.11 -2.55 -13.47
C ALA A 349 -27.62 -3.80 -12.72
N ASP A 350 -28.25 -4.97 -12.92
CA ASP A 350 -27.78 -6.20 -12.31
C ASP A 350 -26.54 -6.75 -13.03
N PRO A 351 -25.58 -7.32 -12.29
CA PRO A 351 -24.40 -7.93 -12.90
C PRO A 351 -24.77 -9.25 -13.59
N PHE A 352 -23.94 -9.67 -14.56
CA PHE A 352 -24.11 -10.94 -15.27
C PHE A 352 -23.98 -12.14 -14.33
N VAL A 353 -23.05 -12.04 -13.36
CA VAL A 353 -22.75 -13.07 -12.38
C VAL A 353 -23.06 -12.57 -10.97
N LEU A 354 -23.82 -13.38 -10.22
CA LEU A 354 -24.15 -13.15 -8.81
C LEU A 354 -23.49 -14.20 -7.94
N GLY A 355 -23.36 -13.88 -6.65
CA GLY A 355 -22.86 -14.83 -5.67
C GLY A 355 -22.86 -14.25 -4.27
N GLU A 356 -22.38 -15.03 -3.31
CA GLU A 356 -22.24 -14.59 -1.92
C GLU A 356 -20.95 -13.82 -1.72
N SER A 357 -20.99 -12.78 -0.88
CA SER A 357 -19.76 -12.15 -0.40
C SER A 357 -19.05 -13.06 0.59
N SER A 358 -17.77 -13.40 0.34
CA SER A 358 -16.99 -14.19 1.30
C SER A 358 -16.92 -13.55 2.69
N ASN A 359 -17.03 -12.22 2.77
CA ASN A 359 -16.99 -11.45 4.01
C ASN A 359 -18.10 -11.86 4.98
N THR A 360 -19.24 -12.36 4.48
CA THR A 360 -20.33 -12.89 5.33
C THR A 360 -19.88 -14.09 6.17
N ALA A 361 -18.98 -14.93 5.65
CA ALA A 361 -18.44 -16.09 6.36
C ALA A 361 -17.09 -15.82 7.05
N GLN A 362 -16.55 -14.59 6.94
CA GLN A 362 -15.36 -14.19 7.70
C GLN A 362 -15.73 -13.86 9.15
N THR A 363 -14.73 -13.75 10.01
CA THR A 363 -14.94 -13.53 11.45
C THR A 363 -14.53 -12.15 11.90
N TYR A 364 -14.81 -11.87 13.18
CA TYR A 364 -14.25 -10.72 13.86
C TYR A 364 -12.72 -10.86 14.00
N GLY A 365 -11.96 -9.86 13.59
CA GLY A 365 -10.51 -9.84 13.77
C GLY A 365 -9.91 -8.64 13.07
N TYR A 366 -9.02 -7.93 13.77
CA TYR A 366 -8.47 -6.66 13.29
C TYR A 366 -7.00 -6.54 13.70
N ASP A 367 -6.18 -5.98 12.82
CA ASP A 367 -4.81 -5.63 13.15
C ASP A 367 -4.76 -4.58 14.26
N SER A 368 -3.83 -4.76 15.20
CA SER A 368 -3.77 -4.00 16.45
C SER A 368 -3.30 -2.56 16.30
N VAL A 369 -2.82 -2.18 15.11
CA VAL A 369 -2.29 -0.86 14.78
C VAL A 369 -3.15 -0.16 13.73
N THR A 370 -3.53 -0.87 12.68
CA THR A 370 -4.19 -0.32 11.49
C THR A 370 -5.70 -0.57 11.46
N GLN A 371 -6.21 -1.47 12.31
CA GLN A 371 -7.59 -1.94 12.27
C GLN A 371 -7.99 -2.55 10.91
N MET A 372 -7.04 -3.08 10.15
CA MET A 372 -7.34 -3.87 8.95
C MET A 372 -7.91 -5.23 9.36
N GLN A 373 -9.00 -5.65 8.71
CA GLN A 373 -9.68 -6.91 9.05
C GLN A 373 -8.84 -8.15 8.74
N GLU A 374 -8.88 -9.14 9.64
CA GLU A 374 -8.30 -10.48 9.48
C GLU A 374 -9.14 -11.32 8.51
N THR A 375 -8.85 -11.21 7.21
CA THR A 375 -9.56 -11.96 6.14
C THR A 375 -8.78 -13.15 5.60
N LYS A 376 -7.63 -13.46 6.21
CA LYS A 376 -6.65 -14.42 5.67
C LYS A 376 -6.46 -15.66 6.53
N ALA A 377 -6.86 -15.60 7.80
CA ALA A 377 -6.77 -16.72 8.73
C ALA A 377 -7.95 -16.66 9.69
N THR A 378 -8.95 -17.50 9.45
CA THR A 378 -10.04 -17.73 10.39
C THR A 378 -10.50 -19.19 10.31
N LEU A 379 -11.59 -19.55 10.99
CA LEU A 379 -12.14 -20.90 11.02
C LEU A 379 -13.53 -20.98 10.37
N CYS A 380 -13.78 -22.08 9.69
CA CYS A 380 -15.09 -22.44 9.16
C CYS A 380 -15.41 -23.93 9.33
N LYS A 381 -16.67 -24.26 9.03
CA LYS A 381 -17.14 -25.62 8.75
C LYS A 381 -17.90 -25.61 7.43
N ILE A 382 -17.84 -26.73 6.71
CA ILE A 382 -18.46 -26.89 5.39
C ILE A 382 -19.38 -28.10 5.40
N PHE A 383 -20.59 -27.96 4.87
CA PHE A 383 -21.58 -29.04 4.79
C PHE A 383 -22.46 -28.91 3.55
N ALA A 384 -23.10 -30.00 3.14
CA ALA A 384 -23.99 -30.02 1.98
C ALA A 384 -25.20 -29.07 2.16
N ALA A 385 -25.62 -28.41 1.08
CA ALA A 385 -26.62 -27.34 1.14
C ALA A 385 -28.09 -27.73 1.08
#